data_AF-A0A376LPT7-F1
#
_entry.id   AF-A0A376LPT7-F1
#
_cell.length_a   1.000
_cell.length_b   1.000
_cell.length_c   1.000
_cell.angle_alpha   90.00
_cell.angle_beta   90.00
_cell.angle_gamma   90.00
#
_symmetry.space_group_name_H-M   'P 1'
#
loop_
_entity.id
_entity.type
_entity.pdbx_description
1 polymer ?
#
loop_
_entity_poly.entity_id
_entity_poly.type
_entity_poly.pdbx_seq_one_letter_code
_entity_poly.pdbx_strand_id
1 'polypeptide(L)' 'MNEIEDGIYLHKVFNIVYLLKGNKVMIRPDDDPHWESSDMDRRHMQMLLDNGLIYRKP' A
#
# COMPACT_ATOMS: atom_id res chain seq x y z
N MET A 1 -8.76 11.28 12.77
CA MET A 1 -7.95 10.77 11.64
C MET A 1 -8.56 9.44 11.27
N ASN A 2 -9.11 9.31 10.05
CA ASN A 2 -9.76 8.06 9.66
C ASN A 2 -8.67 7.03 9.37
N GLU A 3 -8.86 5.82 9.90
CA GLU A 3 -7.96 4.70 9.67
C GLU A 3 -7.98 4.31 8.19
N ILE A 4 -6.80 4.05 7.63
CA ILE A 4 -6.63 3.60 6.25
C ILE A 4 -7.40 2.29 6.02
N GLU A 5 -8.17 2.26 4.94
CA GLU A 5 -9.05 1.13 4.63
C GLU A 5 -8.30 0.03 3.87
N ASP A 6 -8.81 -1.20 3.97
CA ASP A 6 -8.38 -2.29 3.10
C ASP A 6 -8.52 -1.89 1.62
N GLY A 7 -7.55 -2.27 0.81
CA GLY A 7 -7.56 -1.95 -0.60
C GLY A 7 -6.19 -1.98 -1.26
N ILE A 8 -6.21 -1.62 -2.54
CA ILE A 8 -5.01 -1.48 -3.35
C ILE A 8 -4.60 -0.01 -3.35
N TYR A 9 -3.33 0.23 -3.11
CA TYR A 9 -2.73 1.56 -3.12
C TYR A 9 -1.57 1.59 -4.10
N LEU A 10 -1.42 2.71 -4.81
CA LEU A 10 -0.34 2.93 -5.76
C LEU A 10 0.65 3.94 -5.17
N HIS A 11 1.94 3.66 -5.26
CA HIS A 11 2.96 4.63 -4.90
C HIS A 11 3.08 5.72 -5.97
N LYS A 12 3.23 6.98 -5.56
CA LYS A 12 3.36 8.10 -6.50
C LYS A 12 4.73 8.17 -7.18
N VAL A 13 5.79 7.81 -6.46
CA VAL A 13 7.19 7.97 -6.90
C VAL A 13 7.82 6.68 -7.43
N PHE A 14 7.58 5.54 -6.79
CA PHE A 14 8.18 4.26 -7.14
C PHE A 14 7.17 3.39 -7.89
N ASN A 15 7.67 2.47 -8.71
CA ASN A 15 6.87 1.44 -9.35
C ASN A 15 6.49 0.36 -8.31
N ILE A 16 5.60 0.69 -7.38
CA ILE A 16 5.17 -0.20 -6.29
C ILE A 16 3.65 -0.08 -6.11
N VAL A 17 3.00 -1.23 -6.06
CA VAL A 17 1.61 -1.42 -5.72
C VAL A 17 1.55 -2.11 -4.36
N TYR A 18 0.72 -1.59 -3.46
CA TYR A 18 0.47 -2.15 -2.14
C TYR A 18 -0.93 -2.74 -2.08
N LEU A 19 -1.08 -3.90 -1.45
CA LEU A 19 -2.35 -4.47 -1.05
C LEU A 19 -2.40 -4.51 0.47
N LEU A 20 -3.29 -3.72 1.05
CA LEU A 20 -3.60 -3.77 2.48
C LEU A 20 -4.84 -4.64 2.69
N LYS A 21 -4.71 -5.70 3.49
CA LYS A 21 -5.82 -6.56 3.89
C LYS A 21 -5.70 -6.92 5.38
N GLY A 22 -6.59 -6.37 6.21
CA GLY A 22 -6.44 -6.42 7.65
C GLY A 22 -5.10 -5.81 8.10
N ASN A 23 -4.27 -6.58 8.80
CA ASN A 23 -2.94 -6.14 9.25
C ASN A 23 -1.80 -6.58 8.32
N LYS A 24 -2.09 -7.20 7.17
CA LYS A 24 -1.07 -7.64 6.22
C LYS A 24 -0.93 -6.66 5.06
N VAL A 25 0.31 -6.40 4.70
CA VAL A 25 0.67 -5.63 3.50
C VAL A 25 1.41 -6.54 2.54
N MET A 26 0.89 -6.64 1.32
CA MET A 26 1.59 -7.25 0.21
C MET A 26 2.06 -6.15 -0.74
N ILE A 27 3.21 -6.34 -1.37
CA ILE A 27 3.76 -5.43 -2.36
C ILE A 27 4.04 -6.15 -3.66
N ARG A 28 4.00 -5.41 -4.76
CA ARG A 28 4.52 -5.84 -6.05
C ARG A 28 4.92 -4.64 -6.90
N PRO A 29 5.83 -4.79 -7.87
CA PRO A 29 5.95 -3.86 -8.99
C PRO A 29 4.64 -3.78 -9.81
N ASP A 30 4.34 -2.66 -10.48
CA ASP A 30 3.12 -2.59 -11.33
C ASP A 30 3.27 -3.42 -12.62
N ASP A 31 4.50 -3.67 -13.05
CA ASP A 31 4.88 -4.48 -14.22
C ASP A 31 5.08 -5.97 -13.93
N ASP A 32 5.05 -6.39 -12.66
CA ASP A 32 5.12 -7.79 -12.25
C ASP A 32 3.84 -8.19 -11.50
N PRO A 33 3.10 -9.23 -11.93
CA PRO A 33 1.88 -9.65 -11.26
C PRO A 33 2.08 -10.32 -9.89
N HIS A 34 3.30 -10.76 -9.54
CA HIS A 34 3.58 -11.54 -8.33
C HIS A 34 3.59 -10.67 -7.06
N TRP A 35 2.86 -11.11 -6.05
CA TRP A 35 2.79 -10.44 -4.75
C TRP A 35 3.80 -11.01 -3.76
N GLU A 36 4.50 -10.12 -3.08
CA GLU A 36 5.41 -10.43 -2.00
C GLU A 36 4.86 -9.92 -0.67
N SER A 37 5.05 -10.68 0.40
CA SER A 37 4.72 -10.18 1.74
C SER A 37 5.73 -9.13 2.15
N SER A 38 5.25 -8.03 2.70
CA SER A 38 6.09 -7.00 3.30
C SER A 38 6.07 -7.11 4.83
N ASP A 39 7.15 -6.66 5.48
CA ASP A 39 7.19 -6.43 6.92
C ASP A 39 6.39 -5.17 7.35
N MET A 40 5.85 -4.43 6.37
CA MET A 40 4.97 -3.30 6.62
C MET A 40 3.64 -3.74 7.25
N ASP A 41 3.12 -2.87 8.12
CA ASP A 41 1.81 -2.99 8.73
C ASP A 41 0.91 -1.82 8.32
N ARG A 42 -0.31 -1.81 8.86
CA ARG A 42 -1.30 -0.75 8.62
C ARG A 42 -0.81 0.66 9.01
N ARG A 43 0.02 0.78 10.04
CA ARG A 43 0.54 2.08 10.49
C ARG A 43 1.53 2.64 9.48
N HIS A 44 2.38 1.80 8.90
CA HIS A 44 3.27 2.21 7.82
C HIS A 44 2.46 2.68 6.60
N MET A 45 1.41 1.94 6.23
CA MET A 45 0.52 2.33 5.13
C MET A 45 -0.21 3.65 5.41
N GLN A 46 -0.69 3.87 6.64
CA GLN A 46 -1.29 5.14 7.05
C GLN A 46 -0.29 6.29 6.93
N MET A 47 0.95 6.12 7.42
CA MET A 47 1.98 7.15 7.30
C MET A 47 2.26 7.53 5.84
N LEU A 48 2.33 6.54 4.93
CA LEU A 48 2.48 6.82 3.50
C LEU A 48 1.30 7.59 2.93
N LEU A 49 0.08 7.24 3.33
CA LEU A 49 -1.15 7.92 2.88
C LEU A 49 -1.22 9.36 3.40
N ASP A 50 -0.92 9.57 4.69
CA ASP A 50 -0.94 10.88 5.35
C ASP A 50 0.12 11.83 4.77
N ASN A 51 1.29 11.29 4.38
CA ASN A 51 2.32 12.03 3.65
C ASN A 51 2.02 12.16 2.15
N GLY A 52 0.88 11.63 1.68
CA GLY A 52 0.46 11.69 0.29
C GLY A 52 1.39 10.95 -0.67
N LEU A 53 2.14 9.95 -0.20
CA LEU A 53 3.06 9.14 -1.01
C LEU A 53 2.35 8.01 -1.76
N ILE A 54 1.23 7.54 -1.22
CA ILE A 54 0.35 6.56 -1.86
C ILE A 54 -1.05 7.13 -2.04
N TYR A 55 -1.81 6.56 -2.96
CA TYR A 55 -3.23 6.85 -3.14
C TYR A 55 -3.98 5.56 -3.42
N ARG A 56 -5.24 5.50 -2.99
CA ARG A 56 -6.08 4.32 -3.20
C ARG A 56 -6.42 4.21 -4.69
N LYS A 57 -6.25 3.01 -5.25
CA LYS A 57 -6.77 2.67 -6.57
C LYS A 57 -8.30 2.56 -6.47
N PRO A 58 -9.07 3.19 -7.38
CA PRO A 58 -10.53 3.10 -7.40
C PRO A 58 -11.04 1.66 -7.45
#